data_AF-A0A3P6TWZ1-F1
#
_entry.id   AF-A0A3P6TWZ1-F1
#
_cell.length_a   1.000
_cell.length_b   1.000
_cell.length_c   1.000
_cell.angle_alpha   90.00
_cell.angle_beta   90.00
_cell.angle_gamma   90.00
#
_symmetry.space_group_name_H-M   'P 1'
#
loop_
_entity.id
_entity.type
_entity.pdbx_description
1 polymer ?
#
loop_
_entity_poly.entity_id
_entity_poly.type
_entity_poly.pdbx_seq_one_letter_code
_entity_poly.pdbx_strand_id
1 'polypeptide(L)'
;MLIFFCSSGINLKLVQVQIYFRHGARTPLHYVKSPVCDADWPKSTTADVPKTMIPFVHLDRDTQKVVDEETVDLIYKPFHLPGGECIGMLTSIGQENLYDLGVRLRNDYAKSGLLLSDPPKLSEFQSTRIGRNIKSMRCIAAGLTNGQVSGPVKITSIPFETEFLFPNPKNCGVMDQAFIQGTEELRNNSRISSLKSSLKKALKLDRLVDELEKNKNRPIEDCQVYYVRDDYIARKVS
;
A
#
# COMPACT_ATOMS: atom_id res chain seq x y z
N MET A 1 12.41 12.47 -9.69
CA MET A 1 12.32 13.94 -9.58
C MET A 1 13.22 14.52 -10.65
N LEU A 2 12.68 14.88 -11.81
CA LEU A 2 13.44 15.65 -12.81
C LEU A 2 13.41 17.12 -12.38
N ILE A 3 14.55 17.65 -11.95
CA ILE A 3 14.76 19.09 -11.74
C ILE A 3 15.39 19.60 -13.04
N PHE A 4 14.65 20.40 -13.80
CA PHE A 4 15.24 21.21 -14.87
C PHE A 4 15.74 22.52 -14.25
N PHE A 5 17.06 22.75 -14.28
CA PHE A 5 17.60 24.10 -14.13
C PHE A 5 17.38 24.83 -15.45
N CYS A 6 16.59 25.91 -15.43
CA CYS A 6 16.46 26.81 -16.57
C CYS A 6 17.07 28.16 -16.19
N SER A 7 18.03 28.60 -16.98
CA SER A 7 18.63 29.94 -16.92
C SER A 7 17.58 31.03 -17.09
N SER A 8 17.83 32.18 -16.47
CA SER A 8 17.00 33.39 -16.47
C SER A 8 16.50 33.78 -17.86
N GLY A 9 15.20 33.61 -18.11
CA GLY A 9 14.52 34.06 -19.32
C GLY A 9 13.21 33.35 -19.65
N ILE A 10 12.96 32.16 -19.11
CA ILE A 10 11.73 31.40 -19.38
C ILE A 10 10.79 31.43 -18.18
N ASN A 11 9.60 32.01 -18.36
CA ASN A 11 8.52 31.95 -17.39
C ASN A 11 7.68 30.69 -17.64
N LEU A 12 7.93 29.64 -16.84
CA LEU A 12 7.16 28.40 -16.90
C LEU A 12 5.92 28.49 -16.01
N LYS A 13 4.76 28.15 -16.58
CA LYS A 13 3.49 28.04 -15.85
C LYS A 13 3.16 26.58 -15.60
N LEU A 14 2.99 26.20 -14.33
CA LEU A 14 2.50 24.87 -13.97
C LEU A 14 1.00 24.76 -14.34
N VAL A 15 0.64 23.78 -15.16
CA VAL A 15 -0.74 23.58 -15.64
C VAL A 15 -1.39 22.29 -15.13
N GLN A 16 -0.58 21.28 -14.77
CA GLN A 16 -1.07 19.99 -14.32
C GLN A 16 -0.01 19.26 -13.48
N VAL A 17 -0.47 18.53 -12.47
CA VAL A 17 0.34 17.61 -11.67
C VAL A 17 -0.39 16.27 -11.61
N GLN A 18 0.32 15.17 -11.83
CA GLN A 18 -0.18 13.81 -11.64
C GLN A 18 0.70 13.13 -10.59
N ILE A 19 0.07 12.52 -9.58
CA ILE A 19 0.77 11.92 -8.45
C ILE A 19 0.36 10.48 -8.33
N TYR A 20 1.34 9.60 -8.52
CA TYR A 20 1.22 8.18 -8.23
C TYR A 20 2.04 7.90 -6.98
N PHE A 21 1.40 7.31 -5.97
CA PHE A 21 2.05 6.99 -4.71
C PHE A 21 1.67 5.58 -4.28
N ARG A 22 2.56 4.96 -3.51
CA ARG A 22 2.26 3.72 -2.81
C ARG A 22 1.60 4.06 -1.47
N HIS A 23 0.73 3.18 -0.99
CA HIS A 23 0.24 3.21 0.38
C HIS A 23 1.35 3.38 1.42
N GLY A 24 0.97 3.87 2.61
CA GLY A 24 1.88 4.00 3.75
C GLY A 24 2.31 2.65 4.34
N ALA A 25 3.06 2.71 5.44
CA ALA A 25 3.47 1.51 6.18
C ALA A 25 2.25 0.70 6.67
N ARG A 26 2.34 -0.61 6.57
CA ARG A 26 1.23 -1.54 6.83
C ARG A 26 1.68 -2.75 7.64
N THR A 27 0.74 -3.46 8.25
CA THR A 27 0.96 -4.82 8.73
C THR A 27 1.41 -5.72 7.56
N PRO A 28 2.19 -6.76 7.83
CA PRO A 28 2.70 -7.60 6.76
C PRO A 28 1.58 -8.43 6.12
N LEU A 29 1.81 -8.89 4.90
CA LEU A 29 0.96 -9.85 4.17
C LEU A 29 1.35 -11.30 4.45
N HIS A 30 2.59 -11.51 4.90
CA HIS A 30 3.20 -12.81 5.18
C HIS A 30 3.87 -12.75 6.55
N TYR A 31 3.96 -13.87 7.26
CA TYR A 31 4.55 -13.90 8.59
C TYR A 31 5.54 -15.04 8.73
N VAL A 32 6.83 -14.71 8.90
CA VAL A 32 7.94 -15.66 9.01
C VAL A 32 8.49 -15.60 10.42
N LYS A 33 7.97 -16.49 11.28
CA LYS A 33 8.36 -16.57 12.68
C LYS A 33 9.85 -16.89 12.82
N SER A 34 10.53 -16.21 13.74
CA SER A 34 11.95 -16.44 14.01
C SER A 34 12.28 -16.24 15.49
N PRO A 35 13.21 -17.04 16.05
CA PRO A 35 13.67 -16.84 17.41
C PRO A 35 14.56 -15.61 17.60
N VAL A 36 15.13 -15.02 16.53
CA VAL A 36 16.04 -13.87 16.68
C VAL A 36 15.33 -12.53 16.69
N CYS A 37 14.12 -12.48 16.14
CA CYS A 37 13.25 -11.34 16.20
C CYS A 37 11.84 -11.82 15.89
N ASP A 38 10.87 -11.26 16.60
CA ASP A 38 9.44 -11.47 16.37
C ASP A 38 8.71 -10.17 16.75
N ALA A 39 7.44 -10.03 16.35
CA ALA A 39 6.64 -8.87 16.69
C ALA A 39 5.16 -9.24 16.87
N ASP A 40 4.47 -8.44 17.67
CA ASP A 40 3.03 -8.46 17.79
C ASP A 40 2.44 -7.24 17.09
N TRP A 41 1.32 -7.43 16.40
CA TRP A 41 0.53 -6.38 15.77
C TRP A 41 -0.83 -6.32 16.48
N PRO A 42 -0.93 -5.59 17.61
CA PRO A 42 -2.21 -5.33 18.25
C PRO A 42 -3.10 -4.45 17.36
N LYS A 43 -4.42 -4.51 17.55
CA LYS A 43 -5.37 -3.68 16.79
C LYS A 43 -5.12 -2.16 16.89
N SER A 44 -4.44 -1.73 17.96
CA SER A 44 -4.02 -0.33 18.12
C SER A 44 -3.01 0.12 17.04
N THR A 45 -2.23 -0.80 16.46
CA THR A 45 -1.23 -0.50 15.42
C THR A 45 -1.87 0.06 14.15
N THR A 46 -3.15 -0.24 13.87
CA THR A 46 -3.88 0.26 12.69
C THR A 46 -4.98 1.28 13.01
N ALA A 47 -5.09 1.66 14.29
CA ALA A 47 -6.07 2.63 14.75
C ALA A 47 -5.97 3.94 13.96
N ASP A 48 -7.12 4.56 13.77
CA ASP A 48 -7.22 5.81 13.02
C ASP A 48 -6.51 6.95 13.76
N VAL A 49 -5.64 7.65 13.03
CA VAL A 49 -4.96 8.84 13.53
C VAL A 49 -5.91 10.04 13.43
N PRO A 50 -6.24 10.74 14.52
CA PRO A 50 -7.31 11.76 14.52
C PRO A 50 -7.19 12.83 13.44
N LYS A 51 -5.99 13.35 13.18
CA LYS A 51 -5.76 14.41 12.17
C LYS A 51 -5.95 13.95 10.72
N THR A 52 -6.01 12.64 10.48
CA THR A 52 -6.24 12.08 9.13
C THR A 52 -7.72 11.85 8.86
N MET A 53 -8.57 11.97 9.89
CA MET A 53 -10.00 11.70 9.80
C MET A 53 -10.73 12.87 9.15
N ILE A 54 -11.07 12.69 7.88
CA ILE A 54 -11.96 13.57 7.12
C ILE A 54 -13.11 12.73 6.55
N PRO A 55 -14.29 13.32 6.33
CA PRO A 55 -15.38 12.60 5.67
C PRO A 55 -14.96 12.21 4.26
N PHE A 56 -15.25 10.97 3.87
CA PHE A 56 -15.04 10.47 2.52
C PHE A 56 -16.16 9.51 2.12
N VAL A 57 -16.30 9.30 0.81
CA VAL A 57 -17.15 8.28 0.23
C VAL A 57 -16.34 7.47 -0.77
N HIS A 58 -16.41 6.15 -0.64
CA HIS A 58 -15.79 5.23 -1.58
C HIS A 58 -16.82 4.82 -2.64
N LEU A 59 -16.51 5.12 -3.89
CA LEU A 59 -17.41 4.89 -5.02
C LEU A 59 -16.75 3.91 -6.01
N ASP A 60 -17.58 3.07 -6.61
CA ASP A 60 -17.18 2.36 -7.81
C ASP A 60 -17.09 3.36 -8.96
N ARG A 61 -15.94 3.42 -9.64
CA ARG A 61 -15.67 4.44 -10.66
C ARG A 61 -16.68 4.42 -11.80
N ASP A 62 -17.07 3.22 -12.25
CA ASP A 62 -17.84 3.07 -13.48
C ASP A 62 -19.34 3.19 -13.20
N THR A 63 -19.82 2.62 -12.08
CA THR A 63 -21.25 2.66 -11.70
C THR A 63 -21.61 3.86 -10.83
N GLN A 64 -20.62 4.55 -10.26
CA GLN A 64 -20.79 5.66 -9.29
C GLN A 64 -21.59 5.29 -8.03
N LYS A 65 -21.78 3.99 -7.78
CA LYS A 65 -22.43 3.48 -6.58
C LYS A 65 -21.45 3.44 -5.41
N VAL A 66 -21.96 3.64 -4.20
CA VAL A 66 -21.18 3.45 -2.97
C VAL A 66 -20.74 1.99 -2.90
N VAL A 67 -19.44 1.78 -2.65
CA VAL A 67 -18.89 0.45 -2.44
C VAL A 67 -19.19 0.02 -1.01
N ASP A 68 -19.65 -1.21 -0.86
CA ASP A 68 -19.79 -1.84 0.45
C ASP A 68 -18.41 -2.23 1.00
N GLU A 69 -17.98 -1.58 2.08
CA GLU A 69 -16.68 -1.84 2.73
C GLU A 69 -16.57 -3.25 3.31
N GLU A 70 -17.68 -3.96 3.53
CA GLU A 70 -17.65 -5.38 3.92
C GLU A 70 -17.05 -6.24 2.81
N THR A 71 -17.24 -5.84 1.54
CA THR A 71 -16.72 -6.53 0.35
C THR A 71 -15.26 -6.20 0.04
N VAL A 72 -14.67 -5.22 0.73
CA VAL A 72 -13.25 -4.85 0.58
C VAL A 72 -12.37 -5.76 1.44
N ASP A 73 -11.17 -6.07 0.96
CA ASP A 73 -10.13 -6.83 1.68
C ASP A 73 -10.55 -8.26 2.10
N LEU A 74 -11.50 -8.88 1.40
CA LEU A 74 -11.97 -10.25 1.71
C LEU A 74 -10.85 -11.31 1.72
N ILE A 75 -9.76 -11.08 0.98
CA ILE A 75 -8.58 -11.96 0.96
C ILE A 75 -7.74 -11.79 2.24
N TYR A 76 -7.76 -10.61 2.86
CA TYR A 76 -6.89 -10.26 3.99
C TYR A 76 -7.57 -10.48 5.35
N LYS A 77 -8.85 -10.11 5.48
CA LYS A 77 -9.63 -10.20 6.73
C LYS A 77 -9.59 -11.55 7.45
N PRO A 78 -9.51 -12.72 6.76
CA PRO A 78 -9.42 -14.01 7.46
C PRO A 78 -8.09 -14.25 8.19
N PHE A 79 -7.01 -13.60 7.78
CA PHE A 79 -5.67 -13.88 8.30
C PHE A 79 -5.28 -12.88 9.38
N HIS A 80 -4.98 -13.41 10.56
CA HIS A 80 -4.65 -12.62 11.75
C HIS A 80 -3.21 -12.89 12.18
N LEU A 81 -2.50 -11.82 12.51
CA LEU A 81 -1.14 -11.81 13.00
C LEU A 81 -1.09 -12.04 14.51
N PRO A 82 0.08 -12.35 15.09
CA PRO A 82 0.30 -12.19 16.53
C PRO A 82 -0.17 -10.79 16.99
N GLY A 83 -0.82 -10.70 18.15
CA GLY A 83 -1.49 -9.46 18.59
C GLY A 83 -2.92 -9.25 18.06
N GLY A 84 -3.37 -10.01 17.05
CA GLY A 84 -4.77 -10.11 16.64
C GLY A 84 -5.24 -9.12 15.59
N GLU A 85 -4.35 -8.37 14.94
CA GLU A 85 -4.67 -7.55 13.77
C GLU A 85 -4.64 -8.35 12.46
N CYS A 86 -5.39 -7.92 11.46
CA CYS A 86 -5.39 -8.49 10.12
C CYS A 86 -4.11 -8.16 9.33
N ILE A 87 -3.81 -8.98 8.33
CA ILE A 87 -2.70 -8.73 7.41
C ILE A 87 -2.97 -7.55 6.47
N GLY A 88 -1.90 -6.91 6.00
CA GLY A 88 -1.98 -5.89 4.95
C GLY A 88 -2.74 -4.61 5.31
N MET A 89 -2.97 -4.33 6.59
CA MET A 89 -3.72 -3.19 7.12
C MET A 89 -2.82 -1.96 7.29
N LEU A 90 -3.30 -0.77 6.94
CA LEU A 90 -2.51 0.46 7.06
C LEU A 90 -2.29 0.83 8.53
N THR A 91 -1.03 0.98 8.94
CA THR A 91 -0.66 1.34 10.33
C THR A 91 -0.89 2.82 10.61
N SER A 92 -0.95 3.21 11.88
CA SER A 92 -0.95 4.63 12.31
C SER A 92 0.28 5.39 11.79
N ILE A 93 1.46 4.79 11.82
CA ILE A 93 2.69 5.35 11.21
C ILE A 93 2.50 5.55 9.69
N GLY A 94 1.87 4.59 9.01
CA GLY A 94 1.55 4.70 7.60
C GLY A 94 0.59 5.85 7.29
N GLN A 95 -0.39 6.08 8.16
CA GLN A 95 -1.33 7.21 8.05
C GLN A 95 -0.61 8.55 8.23
N GLU A 96 0.25 8.66 9.25
CA GLU A 96 1.08 9.84 9.52
C GLU A 96 1.96 10.21 8.31
N ASN A 97 2.71 9.24 7.77
CA ASN A 97 3.57 9.43 6.61
C ASN A 97 2.81 10.00 5.40
N LEU A 98 1.57 9.57 5.20
CA LEU A 98 0.76 10.03 4.07
C LEU A 98 0.04 11.35 4.34
N TYR A 99 -0.31 11.63 5.59
CA TYR A 99 -0.73 12.97 5.97
C TYR A 99 0.40 13.98 5.69
N ASP A 100 1.63 13.67 6.09
CA ASP A 100 2.78 14.54 5.86
C ASP A 100 3.11 14.72 4.37
N LEU A 101 2.92 13.67 3.56
CA LEU A 101 2.95 13.79 2.11
C LEU A 101 1.89 14.79 1.62
N GLY A 102 0.64 14.69 2.10
CA GLY A 102 -0.42 15.64 1.79
C GLY A 102 -0.07 17.08 2.17
N VAL A 103 0.51 17.30 3.36
CA VAL A 103 0.97 18.61 3.83
C VAL A 103 2.05 19.18 2.91
N ARG A 104 3.01 18.35 2.51
CA ARG A 104 4.05 18.75 1.55
C ARG A 104 3.43 19.16 0.21
N LEU A 105 2.50 18.36 -0.33
CA LEU A 105 1.81 18.68 -1.58
C LEU A 105 1.03 19.99 -1.48
N ARG A 106 0.40 20.29 -0.33
CA ARG A 106 -0.26 21.56 -0.07
C ARG A 106 0.74 22.72 -0.11
N ASN A 107 1.89 22.58 0.52
CA ASN A 107 2.92 23.61 0.51
C ASN A 107 3.46 23.84 -0.91
N ASP A 108 3.73 22.76 -1.64
CA ASP A 108 4.32 22.80 -2.99
C ASP A 108 3.34 23.36 -4.03
N TYR A 109 2.04 23.06 -3.95
CA TYR A 109 1.08 23.35 -5.03
C TYR A 109 -0.07 24.30 -4.69
N ALA A 110 -0.39 24.50 -3.42
CA ALA A 110 -1.45 25.43 -2.98
C ALA A 110 -0.86 26.73 -2.43
N LYS A 111 -0.04 26.64 -1.38
CA LYS A 111 0.49 27.82 -0.68
C LYS A 111 1.51 28.61 -1.50
N SER A 112 2.19 27.95 -2.42
CA SER A 112 3.08 28.58 -3.39
C SER A 112 2.35 29.46 -4.43
N GLY A 113 1.00 29.43 -4.44
CA GLY A 113 0.18 30.16 -5.41
C GLY A 113 0.25 29.58 -6.83
N LEU A 114 0.76 28.35 -7.00
CA LEU A 114 1.04 27.78 -8.31
C LEU A 114 -0.21 27.23 -9.01
N LEU A 115 -0.91 26.25 -8.41
CA LEU A 115 -1.94 25.48 -9.14
C LEU A 115 -3.24 25.32 -8.37
N LEU A 116 -3.17 25.07 -7.06
CA LEU A 116 -4.34 24.77 -6.23
C LEU A 116 -4.77 25.99 -5.40
N SER A 117 -6.05 26.07 -5.07
CA SER A 117 -6.54 26.96 -4.00
C SER A 117 -5.99 26.52 -2.64
N ASP A 118 -5.98 27.42 -1.65
CA ASP A 118 -5.65 27.06 -0.26
C ASP A 118 -6.85 27.32 0.68
N PRO A 119 -7.52 26.29 1.24
CA PRO A 119 -7.29 24.86 1.00
C PRO A 119 -7.69 24.42 -0.43
N PRO A 120 -7.11 23.32 -0.94
CA PRO A 120 -7.47 22.78 -2.25
C PRO A 120 -8.92 22.31 -2.33
N LYS A 121 -9.62 22.69 -3.41
CA LYS A 121 -10.92 22.11 -3.75
C LYS A 121 -10.71 20.72 -4.38
N LEU A 122 -11.25 19.69 -3.73
CA LEU A 122 -11.10 18.30 -4.15
C LEU A 122 -12.30 17.89 -5.00
N SER A 123 -12.07 17.37 -6.21
CA SER A 123 -13.15 16.92 -7.09
C SER A 123 -13.27 15.39 -7.15
N GLU A 124 -12.14 14.65 -7.17
CA GLU A 124 -12.11 13.18 -7.15
C GLU A 124 -10.68 12.66 -6.96
N PHE A 125 -10.53 11.50 -6.29
CA PHE A 125 -9.28 10.74 -6.25
C PHE A 125 -9.50 9.32 -6.73
N GLN A 126 -8.55 8.77 -7.49
CA GLN A 126 -8.59 7.37 -7.92
C GLN A 126 -7.65 6.50 -7.06
N SER A 127 -8.13 5.35 -6.60
CA SER A 127 -7.38 4.33 -5.86
C SER A 127 -7.71 2.94 -6.39
N THR A 128 -6.88 1.94 -6.09
CA THR A 128 -7.30 0.54 -6.18
C THR A 128 -8.30 0.21 -5.08
N ARG A 129 -9.17 -0.79 -5.30
CA ARG A 129 -10.12 -1.31 -4.28
C ARG A 129 -9.45 -2.19 -3.22
N ILE A 130 -8.57 -1.58 -2.45
CA ILE A 130 -7.83 -2.20 -1.36
C ILE A 130 -7.90 -1.25 -0.16
N GLY A 131 -8.32 -1.72 1.01
CA GLY A 131 -8.65 -0.86 2.15
C GLY A 131 -7.48 0.01 2.60
N ARG A 132 -6.26 -0.54 2.65
CA ARG A 132 -5.04 0.26 2.94
C ARG A 132 -4.77 1.39 1.93
N ASN A 133 -5.17 1.23 0.67
CA ASN A 133 -4.94 2.24 -0.39
C ASN A 133 -6.03 3.33 -0.31
N ILE A 134 -7.27 2.95 -0.04
CA ILE A 134 -8.39 3.88 0.20
C ILE A 134 -8.10 4.73 1.45
N LYS A 135 -7.71 4.09 2.56
CA LYS A 135 -7.32 4.77 3.80
C LYS A 135 -6.09 5.66 3.60
N SER A 136 -5.14 5.23 2.77
CA SER A 136 -3.97 6.03 2.38
C SER A 136 -4.38 7.31 1.64
N MET A 137 -5.31 7.20 0.68
CA MET A 137 -5.82 8.34 -0.06
C MET A 137 -6.54 9.34 0.85
N ARG A 138 -7.34 8.86 1.81
CA ARG A 138 -7.95 9.71 2.85
C ARG A 138 -6.90 10.49 3.64
N CYS A 139 -5.79 9.86 4.03
CA CYS A 139 -4.74 10.52 4.80
C CYS A 139 -4.06 11.64 4.01
N ILE A 140 -3.76 11.41 2.73
CA ILE A 140 -3.21 12.46 1.84
C ILE A 140 -4.21 13.60 1.70
N ALA A 141 -5.47 13.30 1.42
CA ALA A 141 -6.51 14.33 1.29
C ALA A 141 -6.65 15.17 2.56
N ALA A 142 -6.55 14.55 3.75
CA ALA A 142 -6.56 15.26 5.02
C ALA A 142 -5.36 16.21 5.18
N GLY A 143 -4.15 15.76 4.84
CA GLY A 143 -2.95 16.63 4.86
C GLY A 143 -3.01 17.76 3.83
N LEU A 144 -3.47 17.42 2.62
CA LEU A 144 -3.59 18.36 1.50
C LEU A 144 -4.58 19.50 1.80
N THR A 145 -5.65 19.20 2.53
CA THR A 145 -6.70 20.16 2.90
C THR A 145 -6.58 20.70 4.32
N ASN A 146 -5.63 20.19 5.10
CA ASN A 146 -5.54 20.47 6.54
C ASN A 146 -6.85 20.18 7.29
N GLY A 147 -7.52 19.10 6.88
CA GLY A 147 -8.84 18.70 7.38
C GLY A 147 -10.01 19.56 6.90
N GLN A 148 -9.78 20.64 6.14
CA GLN A 148 -10.82 21.56 5.71
C GLN A 148 -11.45 21.10 4.39
N VAL A 149 -12.54 20.33 4.50
CA VAL A 149 -13.32 19.85 3.34
C VAL A 149 -14.75 20.39 3.38
N SER A 150 -15.26 20.82 2.23
CA SER A 150 -16.64 21.33 2.09
C SER A 150 -17.70 20.22 2.06
N GLY A 151 -17.28 18.96 2.02
CA GLY A 151 -18.12 17.77 1.96
C GLY A 151 -17.26 16.51 1.90
N PRO A 152 -17.88 15.32 1.83
CA PRO A 152 -17.13 14.07 1.74
C PRO A 152 -16.23 14.02 0.51
N VAL A 153 -14.96 13.68 0.72
CA VAL A 153 -14.01 13.44 -0.36
C VAL A 153 -14.40 12.17 -1.12
N LYS A 154 -14.49 12.25 -2.45
CA LYS A 154 -14.79 11.11 -3.31
C LYS A 154 -13.51 10.35 -3.63
N ILE A 155 -13.47 9.07 -3.27
CA ILE A 155 -12.39 8.14 -3.65
C ILE A 155 -13.01 7.07 -4.54
N THR A 156 -12.59 7.00 -5.80
CA THR A 156 -13.08 6.04 -6.78
C THR A 156 -12.15 4.86 -6.93
N SER A 157 -12.71 3.68 -7.12
CA SER A 157 -11.96 2.46 -7.43
C SER A 157 -12.73 1.58 -8.41
N ILE A 158 -12.03 0.62 -9.02
CA ILE A 158 -12.66 -0.43 -9.82
C ILE A 158 -12.52 -1.81 -9.18
N PRO A 159 -13.36 -2.78 -9.58
CA PRO A 159 -13.23 -4.16 -9.14
C PRO A 159 -11.84 -4.73 -9.41
N PHE A 160 -11.40 -5.66 -8.56
CA PHE A 160 -10.09 -6.28 -8.67
C PHE A 160 -9.90 -7.00 -10.02
N GLU A 161 -10.95 -7.59 -10.56
CA GLU A 161 -10.98 -8.36 -11.80
C GLU A 161 -10.70 -7.50 -13.03
N THR A 162 -10.95 -6.20 -12.96
CA THR A 162 -10.74 -5.25 -14.07
C THR A 162 -9.65 -4.23 -13.77
N GLU A 163 -9.01 -4.33 -12.60
CA GLU A 163 -8.01 -3.37 -12.13
C GLU A 163 -6.79 -3.30 -13.05
N PHE A 164 -6.34 -2.08 -13.33
CA PHE A 164 -5.24 -1.78 -14.24
C PHE A 164 -4.15 -0.92 -13.59
N LEU A 165 -4.36 -0.43 -12.36
CA LEU A 165 -3.34 0.31 -11.60
C LEU A 165 -2.18 -0.58 -11.10
N PHE A 166 -2.28 -1.89 -11.29
CA PHE A 166 -1.17 -2.84 -11.13
C PHE A 166 -1.22 -3.91 -12.23
N PRO A 167 -0.09 -4.57 -12.54
CA PRO A 167 -0.09 -5.73 -13.42
C PRO A 167 -1.01 -6.83 -12.88
N ASN A 168 -2.10 -7.11 -13.59
CA ASN A 168 -3.16 -7.98 -13.10
C ASN A 168 -3.28 -9.24 -13.97
N PRO A 169 -2.75 -10.39 -13.53
CA PRO A 169 -2.88 -11.66 -14.24
C PRO A 169 -4.33 -12.07 -14.54
N LYS A 170 -5.30 -11.65 -13.72
CA LYS A 170 -6.71 -12.05 -13.89
C LYS A 170 -7.37 -11.45 -15.12
N ASN A 171 -6.90 -10.29 -15.59
CA ASN A 171 -7.51 -9.59 -16.74
C ASN A 171 -6.70 -9.74 -18.03
N CYS A 172 -5.50 -10.32 -17.98
CA CYS A 172 -4.61 -10.41 -19.12
C CYS A 172 -3.88 -11.77 -19.15
N GLY A 173 -4.27 -12.65 -20.06
CA GLY A 173 -3.67 -13.99 -20.18
C GLY A 173 -2.18 -13.98 -20.49
N VAL A 174 -1.69 -12.97 -21.24
CA VAL A 174 -0.25 -12.80 -21.49
C VAL A 174 0.49 -12.45 -20.19
N MET A 175 -0.10 -11.59 -19.35
CA MET A 175 0.47 -11.25 -18.03
C MET A 175 0.48 -12.46 -17.10
N ASP A 176 -0.57 -13.29 -17.13
CA ASP A 176 -0.62 -14.53 -16.34
C ASP A 176 0.49 -15.50 -16.73
N GLN A 177 0.69 -15.72 -18.04
CA GLN A 177 1.80 -16.54 -18.54
C GLN A 177 3.17 -15.98 -18.11
N ALA A 178 3.38 -14.67 -18.26
CA ALA A 178 4.62 -14.02 -17.84
C ALA A 178 4.85 -14.14 -16.32
N PHE A 179 3.80 -14.03 -15.51
CA PHE A 179 3.87 -14.22 -14.07
C PHE A 179 4.27 -15.64 -13.67
N ILE A 180 3.69 -16.65 -14.32
CA ILE A 180 4.02 -18.07 -14.10
C ILE A 180 5.49 -18.33 -14.48
N GLN A 181 5.90 -17.94 -15.68
CA GLN A 181 7.27 -18.12 -16.18
C GLN A 181 8.29 -17.44 -15.27
N GLY A 182 8.07 -16.17 -14.92
CA GLY A 182 8.96 -15.44 -14.02
C GLY A 182 9.03 -16.06 -12.62
N THR A 183 7.94 -16.65 -12.12
CA THR A 183 7.93 -17.37 -10.85
C THR A 183 8.77 -18.65 -10.92
N GLU A 184 8.70 -19.40 -12.02
CA GLU A 184 9.52 -20.60 -12.25
C GLU A 184 11.01 -20.26 -12.39
N GLU A 185 11.34 -19.20 -13.14
CA GLU A 185 12.71 -18.69 -13.26
C GLU A 185 13.29 -18.33 -11.88
N LEU A 186 12.52 -17.63 -11.04
CA LEU A 186 12.95 -17.25 -9.70
C LEU A 186 13.17 -18.46 -8.79
N ARG A 187 12.35 -19.51 -8.90
CA ARG A 187 12.54 -20.76 -8.13
C ARG A 187 13.84 -21.46 -8.49
N ASN A 188 14.23 -21.43 -9.77
CA ASN A 188 15.42 -22.10 -10.27
C ASN A 188 16.69 -21.22 -10.22
N ASN A 189 16.58 -20.00 -9.71
CA ASN A 189 17.70 -19.05 -9.67
C ASN A 189 18.68 -19.35 -8.51
N SER A 190 19.92 -19.68 -8.84
CA SER A 190 20.97 -20.03 -7.87
C SER A 190 21.29 -18.90 -6.87
N ARG A 191 21.19 -17.63 -7.28
CA ARG A 191 21.41 -16.48 -6.38
C ARG A 191 20.29 -16.37 -5.35
N ILE A 192 19.04 -16.65 -5.75
CA ILE A 192 17.90 -16.67 -4.83
C ILE A 192 18.05 -17.82 -3.83
N SER A 193 18.46 -19.00 -4.27
CA SER A 193 18.74 -20.14 -3.38
C SER A 193 19.86 -19.84 -2.37
N SER A 194 20.93 -19.17 -2.80
CA SER A 194 22.00 -18.70 -1.91
C SER A 194 21.51 -17.67 -0.89
N LEU A 195 20.66 -16.73 -1.33
CA LEU A 195 20.04 -15.74 -0.46
C LEU A 195 19.12 -16.37 0.58
N LYS A 196 18.28 -17.34 0.19
CA LYS A 196 17.45 -18.11 1.13
C LYS A 196 18.30 -18.80 2.19
N SER A 197 19.42 -19.41 1.79
CA SER A 197 20.36 -20.06 2.73
C SER A 197 20.98 -19.06 3.71
N SER A 198 21.35 -17.88 3.23
CA SER A 198 21.88 -16.79 4.05
C SER A 198 20.84 -16.25 5.05
N LEU A 199 19.59 -16.07 4.60
CA LEU A 199 18.48 -15.66 5.45
C LEU A 199 18.21 -16.68 6.55
N LYS A 200 18.14 -17.97 6.20
CA LYS A 200 17.96 -19.05 7.19
C LYS A 200 19.01 -19.02 8.29
N LYS A 201 20.29 -18.87 7.91
CA LYS A 201 21.39 -18.73 8.87
C LYS A 201 21.24 -17.48 9.74
N ALA A 202 20.94 -16.34 9.14
CA ALA A 202 20.78 -15.07 9.86
C ALA A 202 19.60 -15.11 10.84
N LEU A 203 18.51 -15.77 10.45
CA LEU A 203 17.27 -15.88 11.22
C LEU A 203 17.25 -17.06 12.18
N LYS A 204 18.31 -17.88 12.19
CA LYS A 204 18.40 -19.15 12.94
C LYS A 204 17.20 -20.06 12.69
N LEU A 205 16.88 -20.24 11.42
CA LEU A 205 15.77 -21.08 10.95
C LEU A 205 16.30 -22.20 10.07
N ASP A 206 15.74 -23.40 10.23
CA ASP A 206 15.99 -24.50 9.30
C ASP A 206 15.27 -24.27 7.96
N ARG A 207 14.18 -23.49 8.01
CA ARG A 207 13.23 -23.29 6.91
C ARG A 207 12.60 -21.90 6.96
N LEU A 208 12.31 -21.34 5.79
CA LEU A 208 11.53 -20.10 5.67
C LEU A 208 10.08 -20.47 5.42
N VAL A 209 9.21 -20.30 6.41
CA VAL A 209 7.80 -20.69 6.36
C VAL A 209 6.93 -19.46 6.59
N ASP A 210 5.90 -19.28 5.76
CA ASP A 210 4.82 -18.35 6.04
C ASP A 210 3.79 -19.03 6.93
N GLU A 211 3.72 -18.61 8.19
CA GLU A 211 2.85 -19.18 9.22
C GLU A 211 1.35 -18.97 8.94
N LEU A 212 1.03 -18.08 7.99
CA LEU A 212 -0.34 -17.79 7.57
C LEU A 212 -0.83 -18.77 6.51
N GLU A 213 0.08 -19.37 5.71
CA GLU A 213 -0.26 -20.36 4.69
C GLU A 213 -0.40 -21.76 5.30
N LYS A 214 -1.57 -22.06 5.89
CA LYS A 214 -1.88 -23.39 6.49
C LYS A 214 -2.29 -24.45 5.46
N ASN A 215 -1.69 -24.47 4.28
CA ASN A 215 -2.07 -25.45 3.27
C ASN A 215 -1.43 -26.82 3.54
N LYS A 216 -2.14 -27.68 4.27
CA LYS A 216 -1.68 -29.00 4.74
C LYS A 216 -1.22 -29.95 3.62
N ASN A 217 -1.57 -29.68 2.36
CA ASN A 217 -1.33 -30.57 1.22
C ASN A 217 -0.25 -30.08 0.25
N ARG A 218 0.40 -28.93 0.49
CA ARG A 218 1.56 -28.53 -0.31
C ARG A 218 2.84 -29.11 0.29
N PRO A 219 3.76 -29.65 -0.53
CA PRO A 219 5.10 -29.94 -0.05
C PRO A 219 5.64 -28.64 0.55
N ILE A 220 6.04 -28.72 1.81
CA ILE A 220 6.59 -27.56 2.51
C ILE A 220 7.85 -27.22 1.72
N GLU A 221 7.89 -26.04 1.10
CA GLU A 221 9.06 -25.47 0.41
C GLU A 221 9.39 -24.15 1.11
N ASP A 222 10.65 -23.69 1.01
CA ASP A 222 11.00 -22.36 1.52
C ASP A 222 10.18 -21.29 0.79
N CYS A 223 9.49 -20.43 1.55
CA CYS A 223 8.70 -19.35 1.01
C CYS A 223 9.53 -18.39 0.14
N GLN A 224 8.86 -17.50 -0.59
CA GLN A 224 9.57 -16.54 -1.43
C GLN A 224 10.34 -15.53 -0.56
N VAL A 225 11.52 -15.10 -1.03
CA VAL A 225 12.38 -14.14 -0.29
C VAL A 225 11.62 -12.85 0.03
N TYR A 226 10.74 -12.41 -0.87
CA TYR A 226 9.99 -11.18 -0.65
C TYR A 226 8.93 -11.30 0.45
N TYR A 227 8.51 -12.51 0.86
CA TYR A 227 7.65 -12.72 2.04
C TYR A 227 8.41 -12.37 3.32
N VAL A 228 9.63 -12.88 3.46
CA VAL A 228 10.55 -12.54 4.57
C VAL A 228 10.80 -11.02 4.61
N ARG A 229 11.04 -10.41 3.45
CA ARG A 229 11.23 -8.95 3.36
C ARG A 229 9.99 -8.19 3.81
N ASP A 230 8.80 -8.64 3.38
CA ASP A 230 7.53 -7.97 3.70
C ASP A 230 7.30 -7.93 5.22
N ASP A 231 7.42 -9.09 5.86
CA ASP A 231 7.32 -9.27 7.32
C ASP A 231 8.31 -8.35 8.06
N TYR A 232 9.60 -8.50 7.76
CA TYR A 232 10.64 -7.86 8.57
C TYR A 232 10.67 -6.34 8.42
N ILE A 233 10.24 -5.81 7.27
CA ILE A 233 10.03 -4.36 7.12
C ILE A 233 8.83 -3.90 7.96
N ALA A 234 7.75 -4.68 8.00
CA ALA A 234 6.55 -4.32 8.76
C ALA A 234 6.74 -4.35 10.28
N ARG A 235 7.73 -5.09 10.78
CA ARG A 235 8.12 -5.06 12.21
C ARG A 235 8.69 -3.72 12.68
N LYS A 236 9.08 -2.83 11.76
CA LYS A 236 9.50 -1.46 12.13
C LYS A 236 8.32 -0.58 12.54
N VAL A 237 7.10 -1.04 12.27
CA VAL A 237 5.87 -0.31 12.54
C VAL A 237 4.86 -1.13 13.34
N SER A 238 5.29 -2.26 13.91
CA SER A 238 4.50 -3.11 14.81
C SER A 238 4.27 -2.42 16.14
#